data_AF-A0A2S6XDY2-F1
#
_entry.id   AF-A0A2S6XDY2-F1
#
_cell.length_a   1.000
_cell.length_b   1.000
_cell.length_c   1.000
_cell.angle_alpha   90.00
_cell.angle_beta   90.00
_cell.angle_gamma   90.00
#
_symmetry.space_group_name_H-M   'P 1'
#
loop_
_entity.id
_entity.type
_entity.pdbx_description
1 polymer ?
#
loop_
_entity_poly.entity_id
_entity_poly.type
_entity_poly.pdbx_seq_one_letter_code
_entity_poly.pdbx_strand_id
1 'polypeptide(L)'
;MTDHPRDLAALRRRLAEFAAARDWQPYHTPKNLAAALSVEASELLEIFQWLTPEQSARVMTDPDTAHRVRDEVADVLAYLLQFCEVLGVDPLAALEAKIERNESRFPVAGAPED
;
A
#
# COMPACT_ATOMS: atom_id res chain seq x y z
N MET A 1 15.37 -16.58 15.51
CA MET A 1 14.27 -15.94 14.77
C MET A 1 14.64 -16.03 13.30
N THR A 2 14.09 -17.01 12.59
CA THR A 2 14.43 -17.23 11.18
C THR A 2 13.94 -16.04 10.38
N ASP A 3 14.89 -15.25 9.86
CA ASP A 3 14.63 -14.16 8.93
C ASP A 3 14.07 -14.80 7.66
N HIS A 4 12.75 -14.84 7.55
CA HIS A 4 12.11 -15.18 6.29
C HIS A 4 12.07 -13.89 5.49
N PRO A 5 12.71 -13.83 4.31
CA PRO A 5 12.54 -12.68 3.44
C PRO A 5 11.04 -12.42 3.28
N ARG A 6 10.63 -11.21 3.63
CA ARG A 6 9.23 -10.77 3.51
C ARG A 6 8.89 -10.67 2.04
N ASP A 7 8.39 -11.77 1.51
CA ASP A 7 7.91 -11.87 0.14
C ASP A 7 6.48 -11.34 0.05
N LEU A 8 6.25 -10.38 -0.85
CA LEU A 8 4.94 -9.79 -1.09
C LEU A 8 3.93 -10.84 -1.56
N ALA A 9 4.36 -11.82 -2.35
CA ALA A 9 3.50 -12.91 -2.79
C ALA A 9 3.08 -13.81 -1.62
N ALA A 10 3.99 -14.08 -0.67
CA ALA A 10 3.65 -14.78 0.57
C ALA A 10 2.66 -14.00 1.44
N LEU A 11 2.80 -12.68 1.57
CA LEU A 11 1.85 -11.84 2.31
C LEU A 11 0.47 -11.80 1.63
N ARG A 12 0.43 -11.64 0.30
CA ARG A 12 -0.83 -11.69 -0.49
C ARG A 12 -1.55 -13.02 -0.30
N ARG A 13 -0.81 -14.14 -0.35
CA ARG A 13 -1.39 -15.47 -0.10
C ARG A 13 -1.98 -15.59 1.31
N ARG A 14 -1.28 -15.10 2.32
CA ARG A 14 -1.79 -15.09 3.72
C ARG A 14 -3.07 -14.26 3.85
N LEU A 15 -3.19 -13.13 3.14
CA LEU A 15 -4.42 -12.34 3.11
C LEU A 15 -5.58 -13.10 2.44
N ALA A 16 -5.32 -13.76 1.31
CA ALA A 16 -6.31 -14.57 0.62
C ALA A 16 -6.80 -15.74 1.50
N GLU A 17 -5.88 -16.44 2.18
CA GLU A 17 -6.20 -17.50 3.14
C GLU A 17 -7.01 -16.97 4.33
N PHE A 18 -6.65 -15.80 4.85
CA PHE A 18 -7.37 -15.14 5.95
C PHE A 18 -8.82 -14.81 5.58
N ALA A 19 -9.04 -14.27 4.38
CA ALA A 19 -10.36 -13.96 3.84
C ALA A 19 -11.18 -15.23 3.58
N ALA A 20 -10.53 -16.26 3.03
CA ALA A 20 -11.18 -17.53 2.74
C ALA A 20 -11.64 -18.27 3.99
N ALA A 21 -10.85 -18.23 5.06
CA ALA A 21 -11.23 -18.81 6.36
C ALA A 21 -12.44 -18.13 7.02
N ARG A 22 -12.93 -17.01 6.46
CA ARG A 22 -14.07 -16.22 6.96
C ARG A 22 -15.19 -16.10 5.94
N ASP A 23 -15.10 -16.81 4.81
CA ASP A 23 -16.06 -16.71 3.71
C ASP A 23 -16.28 -15.27 3.22
N TRP A 24 -15.22 -14.45 3.18
CA TRP A 24 -15.31 -13.03 2.81
C TRP A 24 -15.30 -12.76 1.30
N GLN A 25 -15.03 -13.78 0.48
CA GLN A 25 -14.96 -13.66 -0.98
C GLN A 25 -16.20 -12.98 -1.62
N PRO A 26 -17.45 -13.21 -1.17
CA PRO A 26 -18.62 -12.51 -1.72
C PRO A 26 -18.57 -10.98 -1.51
N TYR A 27 -17.88 -10.51 -0.47
CA TYR A 27 -17.75 -9.07 -0.17
C TYR A 27 -16.57 -8.42 -0.91
N HIS A 28 -15.59 -9.21 -1.35
CA HIS A 28 -14.38 -8.77 -2.06
C HIS A 28 -14.65 -8.48 -3.55
N THR A 29 -15.72 -7.74 -3.84
CA THR A 29 -15.93 -7.20 -5.18
C THR A 29 -14.93 -6.08 -5.46
N PRO A 30 -14.50 -5.84 -6.72
CA PRO A 30 -13.57 -4.75 -7.05
C PRO A 30 -14.03 -3.38 -6.51
N LYS A 31 -15.34 -3.10 -6.57
CA LYS A 31 -15.94 -1.87 -6.05
C LYS A 31 -15.74 -1.74 -4.54
N ASN A 32 -16.03 -2.80 -3.79
CA ASN A 32 -15.93 -2.76 -2.33
C ASN A 32 -14.48 -2.65 -1.87
N LEU A 33 -13.56 -3.37 -2.52
CA LEU A 33 -12.14 -3.30 -2.22
C LEU A 33 -11.55 -1.91 -2.54
N ALA A 34 -11.95 -1.30 -3.66
CA ALA A 34 -11.55 0.07 -3.98
C ALA A 34 -12.09 1.09 -2.96
N ALA A 35 -13.34 0.89 -2.49
CA ALA A 35 -13.92 1.72 -1.45
C ALA A 35 -13.17 1.55 -0.11
N ALA A 36 -12.90 0.32 0.33
CA ALA A 36 -12.14 0.04 1.54
C ALA A 36 -10.72 0.63 1.47
N LEU A 37 -10.01 0.43 0.36
CA LEU A 37 -8.71 1.06 0.12
C LEU A 37 -8.75 2.58 0.28
N SER A 38 -9.80 3.23 -0.22
CA SER A 38 -9.98 4.68 -0.07
C SER A 38 -10.24 5.09 1.39
N VAL A 39 -10.92 4.25 2.17
CA VAL A 39 -11.16 4.50 3.60
C VAL A 39 -9.85 4.43 4.35
N GLU A 40 -9.06 3.37 4.21
CA GLU A 40 -7.78 3.24 4.94
C GLU A 40 -6.77 4.32 4.54
N ALA A 41 -6.77 4.74 3.26
CA ALA A 41 -5.96 5.89 2.85
C ALA A 41 -6.40 7.20 3.53
N SER A 42 -7.70 7.33 3.86
CA SER A 42 -8.23 8.47 4.60
C SER A 42 -7.95 8.37 6.10
N GLU A 43 -7.95 7.17 6.68
CA GLU A 43 -7.53 6.92 8.07
C GLU A 43 -6.04 7.25 8.26
N LEU A 44 -5.19 6.85 7.30
CA LEU A 44 -3.80 7.30 7.25
C LEU A 44 -3.70 8.83 7.20
N LEU A 45 -4.47 9.50 6.35
CA LEU A 45 -4.50 10.96 6.25
C LEU A 45 -4.94 11.63 7.55
N GLU A 46 -5.91 11.05 8.26
CA GLU A 46 -6.46 11.59 9.52
C GLU A 46 -5.36 11.84 10.56
N ILE A 47 -4.35 10.98 10.62
CA ILE A 47 -3.21 11.10 11.53
C ILE A 47 -2.45 12.42 11.31
N PHE A 48 -2.41 12.90 10.05
CA PHE A 48 -1.61 14.06 9.65
C PHE A 48 -2.43 15.35 9.52
N GLN A 49 -3.76 15.27 9.47
CA GLN A 49 -4.62 16.35 8.97
C GLN A 49 -4.47 17.71 9.69
N TRP A 50 -4.07 17.71 10.98
CA TRP A 50 -3.90 18.91 11.80
C TRP A 50 -2.44 19.22 12.17
N LEU A 51 -1.48 18.45 11.65
CA LEU A 51 -0.07 18.62 11.97
C LEU A 51 0.55 19.75 11.14
N THR A 52 1.46 20.52 11.74
CA THR A 52 2.38 21.37 10.95
C THR A 52 3.39 20.49 10.20
N PRO A 53 4.08 21.02 9.17
CA PRO A 53 5.13 20.28 8.47
C PRO A 53 6.24 19.71 9.40
N GLU A 54 6.61 20.45 10.45
CA GLU A 54 7.64 20.03 11.42
C GLU A 54 7.12 18.96 12.38
N GLN A 55 5.81 18.94 12.64
CA GLN A 55 5.17 17.89 13.44
C GLN A 55 4.99 16.62 12.62
N SER A 56 4.51 16.72 11.38
CA SER A 56 4.32 15.57 10.49
C SER A 56 5.63 14.84 10.19
N ALA A 57 6.74 15.57 10.01
CA ALA A 57 8.07 14.98 9.85
C ALA A 57 8.56 14.20 11.09
N ARG A 58 7.99 14.46 12.27
CA ARG A 58 8.33 13.81 13.55
C ARG A 58 7.22 12.88 14.05
N VAL A 59 6.19 12.59 13.26
CA VAL A 59 5.06 11.73 13.66
C VAL A 59 5.54 10.38 14.21
N MET A 60 6.61 9.82 13.65
CA MET A 60 7.12 8.51 14.08
C MET A 60 7.89 8.54 15.42
N THR A 61 8.12 9.71 16.01
CA THR A 61 8.84 9.85 17.29
C THR A 61 7.95 9.65 18.51
N ASP A 62 6.65 9.84 18.35
CA ASP A 62 5.64 9.57 19.38
C ASP A 62 5.10 8.15 19.16
N PRO A 63 5.27 7.22 20.13
CA PRO A 63 4.76 5.85 20.01
C PRO A 63 3.26 5.75 19.69
N ASP A 64 2.45 6.69 20.17
CA ASP A 64 1.00 6.67 20.00
C ASP A 64 0.58 7.03 18.57
N THR A 65 1.30 7.91 17.88
CA THR A 65 1.03 8.18 16.46
C THR A 65 1.80 7.24 15.54
N ALA A 66 3.00 6.80 15.96
CA ALA A 66 3.82 5.88 15.18
C ALA A 66 3.19 4.49 14.99
N HIS A 67 2.45 3.95 15.97
CA HIS A 67 1.78 2.67 15.77
C HIS A 67 0.63 2.81 14.76
N ARG A 68 -0.20 3.85 14.89
CA ARG A 68 -1.30 4.14 13.95
C ARG A 68 -0.79 4.26 12.52
N VAL A 69 0.29 5.01 12.28
CA VAL A 69 0.86 5.11 10.92
C VAL A 69 1.25 3.75 10.36
N ARG A 70 1.79 2.84 11.18
CA ARG A 70 2.17 1.49 10.71
C ARG A 70 0.95 0.64 10.39
N ASP A 71 -0.10 0.74 11.20
CA ASP A 71 -1.34 0.00 11.00
C ASP A 71 -2.04 0.48 9.72
N GLU A 72 -2.24 1.80 9.55
CA GLU A 72 -2.91 2.32 8.35
C GLU A 72 -2.12 2.09 7.06
N VAL A 73 -0.78 2.15 7.12
CA VAL A 73 0.07 1.76 5.97
C VAL A 73 -0.11 0.29 5.63
N ALA A 74 -0.22 -0.59 6.64
CA ALA A 74 -0.45 -2.01 6.44
C ALA A 74 -1.85 -2.28 5.86
N ASP A 75 -2.87 -1.55 6.31
CA ASP A 75 -4.25 -1.70 5.83
C ASP A 75 -4.41 -1.20 4.40
N VAL A 76 -3.83 -0.05 4.05
CA VAL A 76 -3.73 0.42 2.65
C VAL A 76 -3.07 -0.63 1.77
N LEU A 77 -1.94 -1.20 2.20
CA LEU A 77 -1.26 -2.24 1.45
C LEU A 77 -2.12 -3.51 1.32
N ALA A 78 -2.78 -3.93 2.40
CA ALA A 78 -3.60 -5.14 2.44
C ALA A 78 -4.78 -5.05 1.47
N TYR A 79 -5.50 -3.93 1.44
CA TYR A 79 -6.61 -3.76 0.49
C TYR A 79 -6.13 -3.58 -0.95
N LEU A 80 -4.99 -2.91 -1.18
CA LEU A 80 -4.40 -2.84 -2.51
C LEU A 80 -4.05 -4.24 -3.04
N LEU A 81 -3.43 -5.09 -2.21
CA LEU A 81 -3.08 -6.46 -2.60
C LEU A 81 -4.31 -7.33 -2.89
N GLN A 82 -5.37 -7.20 -2.09
CA GLN A 82 -6.63 -7.91 -2.31
C GLN A 82 -7.36 -7.41 -3.57
N PHE A 83 -7.36 -6.09 -3.80
CA PHE A 83 -7.88 -5.48 -5.03
C PHE A 83 -7.16 -6.01 -6.28
N CYS A 84 -5.83 -6.03 -6.22
CA CYS A 84 -4.99 -6.60 -7.27
C CYS A 84 -5.27 -8.09 -7.51
N GLU A 85 -5.44 -8.88 -6.44
CA GLU A 85 -5.76 -10.31 -6.54
C GLU A 85 -7.08 -10.54 -7.30
N VAL A 86 -8.14 -9.83 -6.93
CA VAL A 86 -9.47 -9.99 -7.56
C VAL A 86 -9.48 -9.54 -9.03
N LEU A 87 -8.64 -8.58 -9.41
CA LEU A 87 -8.54 -8.08 -10.79
C LEU A 87 -7.43 -8.76 -11.63
N GLY A 88 -6.62 -9.64 -11.03
CA GLY A 88 -5.48 -10.27 -11.70
C GLY A 88 -4.36 -9.29 -12.05
N VAL A 89 -4.19 -8.22 -11.26
CA VAL A 89 -3.10 -7.24 -11.43
C VAL A 89 -1.89 -7.68 -10.63
N ASP A 90 -0.72 -7.75 -11.26
CA ASP A 90 0.55 -7.85 -10.54
C ASP A 90 1.01 -6.44 -10.11
N PRO A 91 1.01 -6.11 -8.81
CA PRO A 91 1.36 -4.77 -8.34
C PRO A 91 2.84 -4.43 -8.58
N LEU A 92 3.75 -5.41 -8.57
CA LEU A 92 5.17 -5.17 -8.79
C LEU A 92 5.45 -4.86 -10.26
N ALA A 93 4.91 -5.68 -11.17
CA ALA A 93 5.02 -5.42 -12.60
C ALA A 93 4.34 -4.10 -13.00
N ALA A 94 3.19 -3.77 -12.39
CA ALA A 94 2.51 -2.50 -12.62
C ALA A 94 3.34 -1.29 -12.18
N LEU A 95 4.02 -1.39 -11.03
CA LEU A 95 4.88 -0.34 -10.51
C LEU A 95 6.16 -0.19 -11.35
N GLU A 96 6.81 -1.29 -11.71
CA GLU A 96 8.00 -1.31 -12.58
C GLU A 96 7.72 -0.59 -13.91
N ALA A 97 6.67 -1.00 -14.62
CA ALA A 97 6.28 -0.36 -15.87
C ALA A 97 5.91 1.13 -15.67
N LYS A 98 5.38 1.51 -14.50
CA LYS A 98 5.08 2.91 -14.18
C LYS A 98 6.34 3.74 -13.92
N ILE A 99 7.36 3.15 -13.29
CA ILE A 99 8.65 3.79 -13.05
C ILE A 99 9.35 4.08 -14.40
N GLU A 100 9.44 3.10 -15.29
CA GLU A 100 10.04 3.28 -16.64
C GLU A 100 9.39 4.43 -17.42
N ARG A 101 8.04 4.49 -17.39
CA ARG A 101 7.29 5.59 -18.00
C ARG A 101 7.55 6.94 -17.33
N ASN A 102 7.77 6.96 -16.02
CA ASN A 102 8.06 8.19 -15.28
C ASN A 102 9.49 8.68 -15.57
N GLU A 103 10.47 7.80 -15.66
CA GLU A 103 11.85 8.14 -16.04
C GLU A 103 11.91 8.74 -17.44
N SER A 104 11.14 8.19 -18.37
CA SER A 104 11.01 8.74 -19.73
C SER A 104 10.28 10.09 -19.75
N ARG A 105 9.25 10.26 -18.91
CA ARG A 105 8.45 11.50 -18.84
C ARG A 105 9.17 12.64 -18.12
N PHE A 106 10.03 12.31 -17.17
CA PHE A 106 10.74 13.26 -16.32
C PHE A 106 12.25 12.92 -16.29
N PRO A 107 12.96 13.13 -17.42
CA PRO A 107 14.37 12.80 -17.50
C PRO A 107 15.20 13.67 -16.55
N VAL A 108 16.33 13.15 -16.10
CA VAL A 108 17.30 13.92 -15.32
C VAL A 108 17.85 15.04 -16.21
N ALA A 109 17.75 16.28 -15.74
CA ALA A 109 18.27 17.43 -16.46
C ALA A 109 19.79 17.24 -16.70
N GLY A 110 20.20 17.18 -17.97
CA GLY A 110 21.60 17.01 -18.38
C GLY A 110 22.05 15.57 -18.62
N ALA A 111 21.15 14.58 -18.61
CA ALA A 111 21.47 13.26 -19.17
C ALA A 111 21.80 13.41 -20.67
N PRO A 112 22.89 12.78 -21.18
CA PRO A 112 23.16 12.79 -22.59
C PRO A 112 21.98 12.16 -23.35
N GLU A 113 21.57 12.77 -24.45
CA GLU A 113 20.68 12.10 -25.41
C GLU A 113 21.48 10.97 -26.07
N ASP A 114 21.01 9.72 -25.96
CA ASP A 114 21.54 8.56 -26.68
C ASP A 114 21.25 8.65 -28.19
#